data_AF-A0A941GTQ4-F1
#
_entry.id   AF-A0A941GTQ4-F1
#
_cell.length_a   1.000
_cell.length_b   1.000
_cell.length_c   1.000
_cell.angle_alpha   90.00
_cell.angle_beta   90.00
_cell.angle_gamma   90.00
#
_symmetry.space_group_name_H-M   'P 1'
#
loop_
_entity.id
_entity.type
_entity.pdbx_description
1 polymer ?
#
loop_
_entity_poly.entity_id
_entity_poly.type
_entity_poly.pdbx_seq_one_letter_code
_entity_poly.pdbx_strand_id
1 'polypeptide(L)'
;MANRGFEAIAYQNGKVYAFVQSPMNNPVSSESKTIRILQFDPETETITGEYLYIQEDMGGGSDKIGDAVATGKNGEFLVIERDSNLGADSQKVVFRININQATNLQALPDNILAEGETFESLTLAELAAKGIIPVTKEVEADLAAIGYTFTDKPEGLGLVNDGRIAVINDNDFGADGIPIGLGIINLNNALDASNEDGGINIRNFPVFGMYQPDAIASYEIDGETYIVTANEGDSRDYDGFSEEERVADLALDPNIFPNASELQQENQLGALTVTNTLGKNSEGKYEKLYAFGARSFSIWDTEGNLIFDSGDQFERIIAEDLPDFFNSTNDDNDSFDNRSDDKGPEPEGVTLGVIDGQTYAFIGLERVGGIMIYNVTNPTAPEFVQYVNNRNFVDENGEFIEVQLEDGSTNPDTGDLGPEGLIFISAEDSPNGKDLVVVANEVSGTTSIFEITKPQGDIKPQVVIGTVEDDNFDSAFSDEKMFVGAAQILLTGSGKDLVDVSQVGDGNRIDTGSDNDTVFAGTNNRIILGEGDDILFAGYSEGGNRITGNEGNDQFWLIQDINQLPSLVNYISDFNPDDDVIGFMNSGFSLEDKGSLWDYEQVGNNIIISAFGQEIAELFNTSVTDTNFVFA
;
A
#
# COMPACT_ATOMS: atom_id res chain seq x y z
N MET A 1 -0.44 -26.28 33.66
CA MET A 1 0.06 -25.30 32.68
C MET A 1 -1.14 -24.46 32.29
N ALA A 2 -1.09 -23.14 32.47
CA ALA A 2 -2.12 -22.26 31.93
C ALA A 2 -2.08 -22.38 30.39
N ASN A 3 -3.25 -22.44 29.76
CA ASN A 3 -3.38 -22.50 28.31
C ASN A 3 -2.84 -21.19 27.72
N ARG A 4 -1.70 -21.24 26.99
CA ARG A 4 -1.14 -20.10 26.24
C ARG A 4 -1.51 -20.27 24.76
N GLY A 5 -2.82 -20.37 24.50
CA GLY A 5 -3.35 -20.76 23.19
C GLY A 5 -2.96 -19.79 22.07
N PHE A 6 -3.35 -20.15 20.85
CA PHE A 6 -3.30 -19.20 19.73
C PHE A 6 -4.40 -18.16 19.90
N GLU A 7 -4.04 -16.90 19.73
CA GLU A 7 -4.98 -15.78 19.74
C GLU A 7 -5.48 -15.47 18.33
N ALA A 8 -4.53 -15.36 17.40
CA ALA A 8 -4.82 -14.91 16.05
C ALA A 8 -4.39 -15.94 15.02
N ILE A 9 -5.06 -15.87 13.87
CA ILE A 9 -4.70 -16.63 12.68
C ILE A 9 -4.80 -15.73 11.45
N ALA A 10 -3.77 -15.73 10.62
CA ALA A 10 -3.78 -15.04 9.34
C ALA A 10 -3.43 -16.03 8.22
N TYR A 11 -3.97 -15.80 7.03
CA TYR A 11 -3.65 -16.57 5.83
C TYR A 11 -3.02 -15.64 4.82
N GLN A 12 -1.84 -16.02 4.32
CA GLN A 12 -1.14 -15.25 3.29
C GLN A 12 -0.25 -16.18 2.49
N ASN A 13 -0.28 -16.04 1.16
CA ASN A 13 0.61 -16.74 0.23
C ASN A 13 0.65 -18.26 0.47
N GLY A 14 -0.52 -18.89 0.61
CA GLY A 14 -0.62 -20.34 0.82
C GLY A 14 -0.34 -20.81 2.26
N LYS A 15 0.24 -19.96 3.12
CA LYS A 15 0.62 -20.32 4.48
C LYS A 15 -0.35 -19.76 5.52
N VAL A 16 -0.45 -20.46 6.62
CA VAL A 16 -1.24 -20.09 7.79
C VAL A 16 -0.30 -19.62 8.89
N TYR A 17 -0.52 -18.44 9.43
CA TYR A 17 0.27 -17.86 10.50
C TYR A 17 -0.56 -17.87 11.78
N ALA A 18 -0.08 -18.57 12.81
CA ALA A 18 -0.75 -18.69 14.08
C ALA A 18 0.06 -17.96 15.16
N PHE A 19 -0.59 -17.04 15.87
CA PHE A 19 0.05 -16.15 16.84
C PHE A 19 -0.27 -16.61 18.25
N VAL A 20 0.76 -16.85 19.07
CA VAL A 20 0.57 -17.25 20.47
C VAL A 20 0.17 -16.04 21.30
N GLN A 21 -0.89 -16.17 22.11
CA GLN A 21 -1.51 -15.04 22.83
C GLN A 21 -0.58 -14.36 23.84
N SER A 22 0.14 -15.16 24.64
CA SER A 22 0.89 -14.69 25.82
C SER A 22 2.34 -15.17 25.75
N PRO A 23 3.29 -14.47 26.39
CA PRO A 23 4.71 -14.82 26.35
C PRO A 23 4.98 -16.30 26.61
N MET A 24 6.00 -16.89 26.04
CA MET A 24 6.36 -18.27 26.31
C MET A 24 7.00 -18.44 27.70
N ASN A 25 6.94 -19.64 28.26
CA ASN A 25 7.54 -19.89 29.58
C ASN A 25 9.06 -19.75 29.52
N ASN A 26 9.62 -18.97 30.43
CA ASN A 26 11.06 -18.94 30.67
C ASN A 26 11.42 -19.94 31.80
N PRO A 27 12.34 -20.91 31.60
CA PRO A 27 12.69 -21.89 32.62
C PRO A 27 13.60 -21.35 33.73
N VAL A 28 14.20 -20.18 33.54
CA VAL A 28 15.16 -19.56 34.47
C VAL A 28 14.68 -18.25 35.10
N SER A 29 13.60 -17.64 34.59
CA SER A 29 12.93 -16.47 35.19
C SER A 29 11.40 -16.57 35.02
N SER A 30 10.62 -15.83 35.83
CA SER A 30 9.16 -15.76 35.63
C SER A 30 8.74 -14.81 34.51
N GLU A 31 9.67 -14.05 33.94
CA GLU A 31 9.40 -12.91 33.07
C GLU A 31 9.98 -13.18 31.67
N SER A 32 9.09 -13.34 30.68
CA SER A 32 9.43 -13.27 29.25
C SER A 32 8.43 -12.36 28.58
N LYS A 33 8.86 -11.66 27.54
CA LYS A 33 8.00 -10.88 26.62
C LYS A 33 7.88 -11.56 25.25
N THR A 34 8.52 -12.72 25.10
CA THR A 34 8.68 -13.37 23.82
C THR A 34 7.48 -14.28 23.57
N ILE A 35 6.69 -13.97 22.55
CA ILE A 35 5.68 -14.88 22.00
C ILE A 35 6.23 -15.59 20.75
N ARG A 36 5.45 -16.49 20.18
CA ARG A 36 5.77 -17.16 18.92
C ARG A 36 4.73 -16.88 17.85
N ILE A 37 5.22 -16.72 16.64
CA ILE A 37 4.43 -16.82 15.42
C ILE A 37 4.83 -18.12 14.75
N LEU A 38 3.87 -19.00 14.51
CA LEU A 38 4.09 -20.25 13.78
C LEU A 38 3.55 -20.08 12.37
N GLN A 39 4.40 -20.35 11.39
CA GLN A 39 4.01 -20.54 10.01
C GLN A 39 3.74 -22.03 9.79
N PHE A 40 2.47 -22.35 9.59
CA PHE A 40 1.98 -23.67 9.24
C PHE A 40 1.69 -23.70 7.75
N ASP A 41 2.14 -24.77 7.11
CA ASP A 41 1.83 -25.06 5.74
C ASP A 41 0.66 -26.06 5.71
N PRO A 42 -0.55 -25.62 5.29
CA PRO A 42 -1.71 -26.49 5.24
C PRO A 42 -1.59 -27.60 4.20
N GLU A 43 -0.69 -27.49 3.23
CA GLU A 43 -0.50 -28.50 2.20
C GLU A 43 0.38 -29.64 2.68
N THR A 44 1.50 -29.32 3.35
CA THR A 44 2.40 -30.34 3.91
C THR A 44 1.98 -30.81 5.30
N GLU A 45 1.02 -30.14 5.92
CA GLU A 45 0.62 -30.33 7.32
C GLU A 45 1.79 -30.16 8.31
N THR A 46 2.75 -29.29 7.98
CA THR A 46 3.95 -29.07 8.81
C THR A 46 4.13 -27.62 9.25
N ILE A 47 4.87 -27.43 10.34
CA ILE A 47 5.36 -26.11 10.74
C ILE A 47 6.59 -25.81 9.88
N THR A 48 6.48 -24.83 9.00
CA THR A 48 7.55 -24.41 8.08
C THR A 48 8.30 -23.19 8.60
N GLY A 49 7.75 -22.50 9.60
CA GLY A 49 8.44 -21.40 10.26
C GLY A 49 8.03 -21.21 11.71
N GLU A 50 8.97 -20.72 12.50
CA GLU A 50 8.74 -20.25 13.86
C GLU A 50 9.54 -18.98 14.06
N TYR A 51 8.89 -17.91 14.51
CA TYR A 51 9.50 -16.58 14.65
C TYR A 51 9.33 -16.04 16.06
N LEU A 52 10.36 -15.32 16.53
CA LEU A 52 10.31 -14.61 17.80
C LEU A 52 9.62 -13.27 17.61
N TYR A 53 8.51 -13.06 18.30
CA TYR A 53 7.90 -11.74 18.43
C TYR A 53 8.09 -11.28 19.87
N ILE A 54 8.62 -10.08 20.06
CA ILE A 54 8.92 -9.52 21.38
C ILE A 54 7.85 -8.48 21.67
N GLN A 55 7.03 -8.70 22.69
CA GLN A 55 6.02 -7.73 23.11
C GLN A 55 6.67 -6.49 23.71
N GLU A 56 6.02 -5.34 23.49
CA GLU A 56 6.42 -4.10 24.14
C GLU A 56 6.12 -4.15 25.64
N ASP A 57 6.88 -3.39 26.45
CA ASP A 57 6.49 -3.15 27.83
C ASP A 57 5.30 -2.20 27.88
N MET A 58 4.11 -2.75 28.07
CA MET A 58 2.91 -1.95 27.95
C MET A 58 2.35 -1.41 29.28
N GLY A 59 3.13 -1.53 30.37
CA GLY A 59 2.85 -0.79 31.60
C GLY A 59 1.48 -1.04 32.24
N GLY A 60 0.96 -2.29 32.20
CA GLY A 60 -0.42 -2.55 32.64
C GLY A 60 -0.72 -3.94 33.23
N GLY A 61 0.30 -4.74 33.52
CA GLY A 61 0.16 -5.97 34.32
C GLY A 61 -0.24 -7.24 33.55
N SER A 62 -0.46 -7.19 32.23
CA SER A 62 -0.51 -8.37 31.36
C SER A 62 -0.41 -7.98 29.89
N ASP A 63 0.71 -8.29 29.24
CA ASP A 63 0.93 -8.03 27.81
C ASP A 63 0.43 -9.22 26.99
N LYS A 64 -0.55 -9.02 26.11
CA LYS A 64 -1.12 -10.06 25.24
C LYS A 64 -1.30 -9.57 23.82
N ILE A 65 -1.30 -10.49 22.86
CA ILE A 65 -1.93 -10.24 21.57
C ILE A 65 -3.45 -10.26 21.73
N GLY A 66 -4.14 -9.41 20.98
CA GLY A 66 -5.59 -9.40 20.81
C GLY A 66 -6.05 -10.10 19.53
N ASP A 67 -5.50 -9.73 18.38
CA ASP A 67 -5.75 -10.40 17.09
C ASP A 67 -4.67 -9.99 16.05
N ALA A 68 -4.67 -10.61 14.87
CA ALA A 68 -3.77 -10.31 13.76
C ALA A 68 -4.43 -10.52 12.39
N VAL A 69 -4.08 -9.68 11.41
CA VAL A 69 -4.58 -9.78 10.03
C VAL A 69 -3.44 -9.56 9.02
N ALA A 70 -3.47 -10.30 7.90
CA ALA A 70 -2.52 -10.08 6.81
C ALA A 70 -2.86 -8.79 6.05
N THR A 71 -1.85 -8.01 5.64
CA THR A 71 -2.07 -6.74 4.93
C THR A 71 -2.22 -6.92 3.42
N GLY A 72 -1.94 -8.11 2.91
CA GLY A 72 -1.82 -8.40 1.48
C GLY A 72 -0.40 -8.27 0.94
N LYS A 73 0.49 -7.52 1.61
CA LYS A 73 1.92 -7.46 1.28
C LYS A 73 2.67 -8.64 1.88
N ASN A 74 3.50 -9.32 1.09
CA ASN A 74 4.17 -10.56 1.49
C ASN A 74 4.95 -10.41 2.81
N GLY A 75 4.64 -11.27 3.79
CA GLY A 75 5.28 -11.31 5.10
C GLY A 75 4.86 -10.18 6.05
N GLU A 76 3.87 -9.36 5.67
CA GLU A 76 3.41 -8.23 6.45
C GLU A 76 2.04 -8.46 7.08
N PHE A 77 1.93 -8.15 8.37
CA PHE A 77 0.73 -8.32 9.17
C PHE A 77 0.49 -7.11 10.07
N LEU A 78 -0.77 -6.87 10.43
CA LEU A 78 -1.14 -6.03 11.55
C LEU A 78 -1.43 -6.92 12.76
N VAL A 79 -0.95 -6.52 13.94
CA VAL A 79 -1.08 -7.28 15.19
C VAL A 79 -1.48 -6.35 16.32
N ILE A 80 -2.56 -6.64 17.04
CA ILE A 80 -2.93 -5.87 18.24
C ILE A 80 -2.16 -6.41 19.44
N GLU A 81 -1.37 -5.56 20.11
CA GLU A 81 -0.94 -5.78 21.49
C GLU A 81 -1.83 -5.01 22.46
N ARG A 82 -2.08 -5.59 23.64
CA ARG A 82 -2.91 -4.97 24.68
C ARG A 82 -2.42 -5.25 26.09
N ASP A 83 -2.65 -4.29 26.97
CA ASP A 83 -2.69 -4.51 28.42
C ASP A 83 -4.11 -4.92 28.90
N SER A 84 -4.28 -5.14 30.21
CA SER A 84 -5.59 -5.41 30.82
C SER A 84 -6.24 -4.20 31.50
N ASN A 85 -5.78 -2.99 31.19
CA ASN A 85 -6.35 -1.75 31.73
C ASN A 85 -7.48 -1.22 30.84
N LEU A 86 -8.28 -0.31 31.41
CA LEU A 86 -9.28 0.50 30.72
C LEU A 86 -8.84 1.98 30.74
N GLY A 87 -9.46 2.80 29.89
CA GLY A 87 -9.23 4.25 29.87
C GLY A 87 -8.08 4.67 28.96
N ALA A 88 -7.83 5.98 28.93
CA ALA A 88 -6.85 6.61 28.03
C ALA A 88 -5.41 6.18 28.32
N ASP A 89 -5.07 5.87 29.58
CA ASP A 89 -3.74 5.39 29.97
C ASP A 89 -3.53 3.89 29.67
N SER A 90 -4.56 3.20 29.16
CA SER A 90 -4.42 1.79 28.80
C SER A 90 -3.70 1.66 27.47
N GLN A 91 -2.87 0.64 27.34
CA GLN A 91 -2.13 0.42 26.10
C GLN A 91 -2.80 -0.61 25.23
N LYS A 92 -3.18 -0.19 24.01
CA LYS A 92 -3.89 -1.00 23.01
C LYS A 92 -3.34 -0.62 21.63
N VAL A 93 -2.23 -1.22 21.22
CA VAL A 93 -1.45 -0.75 20.07
C VAL A 93 -1.56 -1.76 18.94
N VAL A 94 -1.96 -1.30 17.76
CA VAL A 94 -1.83 -2.06 16.52
C VAL A 94 -0.41 -1.84 16.00
N PHE A 95 0.35 -2.91 15.84
CA PHE A 95 1.66 -2.90 15.22
C PHE A 95 1.57 -3.44 13.80
N ARG A 96 2.27 -2.80 12.86
CA ARG A 96 2.65 -3.40 11.59
C ARG A 96 3.92 -4.19 11.80
N ILE A 97 3.94 -5.44 11.35
CA ILE A 97 5.11 -6.32 11.47
C ILE A 97 5.53 -6.86 10.12
N ASN A 98 6.82 -7.17 9.99
CA ASN A 98 7.37 -7.87 8.83
C ASN A 98 8.18 -9.08 9.27
N ILE A 99 7.73 -10.28 8.87
CA ILE A 99 8.39 -11.53 9.25
C ILE A 99 9.55 -11.91 8.32
N ASN A 100 9.65 -11.31 7.12
CA ASN A 100 10.69 -11.68 6.14
C ASN A 100 12.09 -11.29 6.62
N GLN A 101 12.18 -10.29 7.51
CA GLN A 101 13.44 -9.88 8.13
C GLN A 101 13.77 -10.69 9.40
N ALA A 102 12.82 -11.48 9.89
CA ALA A 102 12.98 -12.26 11.11
C ALA A 102 13.66 -13.60 10.83
N THR A 103 14.44 -14.06 11.80
CA THR A 103 15.08 -15.38 11.73
C THR A 103 14.04 -16.47 11.96
N ASN A 104 13.86 -17.35 10.96
CA ASN A 104 13.10 -18.57 11.13
C ASN A 104 13.88 -19.54 12.04
N LEU A 105 13.35 -19.80 13.23
CA LEU A 105 14.00 -20.65 14.23
C LEU A 105 14.08 -22.11 13.78
N GLN A 106 13.18 -22.57 12.90
CA GLN A 106 13.21 -23.93 12.37
C GLN A 106 14.42 -24.16 11.45
N ALA A 107 15.03 -23.09 10.92
CA ALA A 107 16.23 -23.16 10.08
C ALA A 107 17.54 -23.10 10.90
N LEU A 108 17.46 -22.91 12.22
CA LEU A 108 18.65 -22.79 13.07
C LEU A 108 19.23 -24.18 13.42
N PRO A 109 20.56 -24.29 13.60
CA PRO A 109 21.17 -25.55 13.99
C PRO A 109 20.81 -25.92 15.44
N ASP A 110 20.64 -27.21 15.73
CA ASP A 110 20.22 -27.74 17.04
C ASP A 110 21.09 -27.28 18.22
N ASN A 111 22.34 -26.87 17.97
CA ASN A 111 23.30 -26.43 18.97
C ASN A 111 23.39 -24.90 19.12
N ILE A 112 22.47 -24.14 18.51
CA ILE A 112 22.44 -22.68 18.64
C ILE A 112 22.18 -22.23 20.09
N LEU A 113 21.45 -23.05 20.84
CA LEU A 113 21.19 -22.87 22.26
C LEU A 113 22.14 -23.73 23.12
N ALA A 114 22.63 -23.16 24.21
CA ALA A 114 23.39 -23.89 25.23
C ALA A 114 22.47 -24.81 26.05
N GLU A 115 23.06 -25.79 26.75
CA GLU A 115 22.29 -26.72 27.59
C GLU A 115 21.50 -25.96 28.67
N GLY A 116 20.16 -26.09 28.64
CA GLY A 116 19.24 -25.43 29.55
C GLY A 116 18.81 -24.01 29.14
N GLU A 117 19.32 -23.49 28.03
CA GLU A 117 18.91 -22.23 27.42
C GLU A 117 17.64 -22.41 26.57
N THR A 118 16.77 -21.41 26.56
CA THR A 118 15.63 -21.31 25.62
C THR A 118 15.67 -19.94 24.93
N PHE A 119 15.01 -19.80 23.78
CA PHE A 119 14.96 -18.49 23.11
C PHE A 119 14.31 -17.40 24.00
N GLU A 120 13.33 -17.78 24.83
CA GLU A 120 12.68 -16.91 25.82
C GLU A 120 13.59 -16.47 26.96
N SER A 121 14.66 -17.21 27.20
CA SER A 121 15.63 -16.91 28.26
C SER A 121 16.69 -15.90 27.82
N LEU A 122 16.78 -15.61 26.52
CA LEU A 122 17.80 -14.74 25.94
C LEU A 122 17.34 -13.29 25.89
N THR A 123 18.25 -12.38 26.22
CA THR A 123 18.08 -10.94 25.94
C THR A 123 18.25 -10.65 24.45
N LEU A 124 17.74 -9.50 23.99
CA LEU A 124 17.92 -9.06 22.59
C LEU A 124 19.40 -9.03 22.17
N ALA A 125 20.30 -8.61 23.06
CA ALA A 125 21.74 -8.59 22.79
C ALA A 125 22.32 -10.00 22.64
N GLU A 126 21.83 -10.98 23.40
CA GLU A 126 22.27 -12.38 23.29
C GLU A 126 21.69 -13.06 22.05
N LEU A 127 20.44 -12.75 21.68
CA LEU A 127 19.84 -13.17 20.40
C LEU A 127 20.66 -12.63 19.23
N ALA A 128 20.96 -11.33 19.23
CA ALA A 128 21.78 -10.70 18.20
C ALA A 128 23.20 -11.29 18.13
N ALA A 129 23.82 -11.59 19.29
CA ALA A 129 25.12 -12.27 19.33
C ALA A 129 25.10 -13.68 18.74
N LYS A 130 23.93 -14.33 18.72
CA LYS A 130 23.69 -15.62 18.06
C LYS A 130 23.17 -15.47 16.62
N GLY A 131 23.08 -14.24 16.09
CA GLY A 131 22.56 -13.96 14.75
C GLY A 131 21.06 -14.17 14.60
N ILE A 132 20.31 -14.15 15.71
CA ILE A 132 18.85 -14.33 15.71
C ILE A 132 18.20 -12.95 15.76
N ILE A 133 17.39 -12.67 14.75
CA ILE A 133 16.66 -11.41 14.56
C ILE A 133 15.17 -11.69 14.86
N PRO A 134 14.61 -11.11 15.94
CA PRO A 134 13.16 -11.14 16.16
C PRO A 134 12.42 -10.34 15.09
N VAL A 135 11.11 -10.56 15.00
CA VAL A 135 10.20 -9.79 14.16
C VAL A 135 10.29 -8.30 14.48
N THR A 136 10.46 -7.49 13.44
CA THR A 136 10.44 -6.04 13.52
C THR A 136 9.00 -5.53 13.54
N LYS A 137 8.79 -4.42 14.25
CA LYS A 137 7.47 -3.84 14.48
C LYS A 137 7.53 -2.33 14.32
N GLU A 138 6.47 -1.76 13.75
CA GLU A 138 6.21 -0.33 13.68
C GLU A 138 4.81 -0.06 14.24
N VAL A 139 4.64 1.05 14.96
CA VAL A 139 3.32 1.41 15.49
C VAL A 139 2.43 1.84 14.32
N GLU A 140 1.34 1.12 14.10
CA GLU A 140 0.33 1.44 13.09
C GLU A 140 -0.73 2.39 13.66
N ALA A 141 -1.25 2.06 14.85
CA ALA A 141 -2.25 2.88 15.54
C ALA A 141 -2.23 2.60 17.05
N ASP A 142 -2.40 3.63 17.88
CA ASP A 142 -2.72 3.48 19.30
C ASP A 142 -4.23 3.62 19.50
N LEU A 143 -4.91 2.51 19.76
CA LEU A 143 -6.35 2.43 19.90
C LEU A 143 -6.87 3.25 21.08
N ALA A 144 -6.11 3.31 22.19
CA ALA A 144 -6.52 4.10 23.34
C ALA A 144 -6.39 5.59 23.05
N ALA A 145 -5.30 6.01 22.40
CA ALA A 145 -5.09 7.40 21.97
C ALA A 145 -6.20 7.90 21.03
N ILE A 146 -6.74 7.03 20.17
CA ILE A 146 -7.85 7.37 19.25
C ILE A 146 -9.24 7.13 19.86
N GLY A 147 -9.33 6.83 21.17
CA GLY A 147 -10.58 6.82 21.92
C GLY A 147 -11.25 5.45 22.09
N TYR A 148 -10.63 4.36 21.64
CA TYR A 148 -11.10 2.99 21.86
C TYR A 148 -10.72 2.49 23.27
N THR A 149 -11.18 3.20 24.29
CA THR A 149 -10.73 3.09 25.69
C THR A 149 -11.70 2.34 26.61
N PHE A 150 -12.86 1.94 26.09
CA PHE A 150 -13.96 1.39 26.87
C PHE A 150 -13.83 -0.12 27.16
N THR A 151 -12.78 -0.76 26.63
CA THR A 151 -12.54 -2.21 26.72
C THR A 151 -11.07 -2.52 26.98
N ASP A 152 -10.82 -3.60 27.71
CA ASP A 152 -9.49 -4.14 28.00
C ASP A 152 -9.11 -5.23 26.98
N LYS A 153 -10.02 -5.58 26.05
CA LYS A 153 -9.92 -6.74 25.16
C LYS A 153 -10.32 -6.46 23.71
N PRO A 154 -9.64 -5.58 22.97
CA PRO A 154 -9.70 -5.64 21.51
C PRO A 154 -9.16 -7.01 21.07
N GLU A 155 -10.03 -7.84 20.48
CA GLU A 155 -9.75 -9.25 20.15
C GLU A 155 -10.27 -9.64 18.75
N GLY A 156 -10.68 -8.65 17.95
CA GLY A 156 -10.94 -8.84 16.53
C GLY A 156 -10.33 -7.72 15.71
N LEU A 157 -9.58 -8.08 14.68
CA LEU A 157 -8.88 -7.18 13.76
C LEU A 157 -9.19 -7.59 12.31
N GLY A 158 -9.58 -6.62 11.49
CA GLY A 158 -9.83 -6.83 10.07
C GLY A 158 -9.31 -5.68 9.24
N LEU A 159 -8.92 -5.96 7.99
CA LEU A 159 -8.60 -4.93 7.01
C LEU A 159 -9.81 -4.74 6.09
N VAL A 160 -10.21 -3.48 5.88
CA VAL A 160 -11.25 -3.08 4.93
C VAL A 160 -10.58 -2.79 3.58
N ASN A 161 -11.28 -3.06 2.47
CA ASN A 161 -10.72 -2.95 1.11
C ASN A 161 -10.15 -1.56 0.77
N ASP A 162 -10.55 -0.51 1.48
CA ASP A 162 -10.10 0.87 1.31
C ASP A 162 -8.94 1.25 2.25
N GLY A 163 -8.29 0.27 2.87
CA GLY A 163 -7.12 0.46 3.73
C GLY A 163 -7.46 0.73 5.21
N ARG A 164 -8.73 0.88 5.57
CA ARG A 164 -9.15 1.08 6.97
C ARG A 164 -9.00 -0.21 7.79
N ILE A 165 -8.78 -0.07 9.10
CA ILE A 165 -8.78 -1.18 10.04
C ILE A 165 -10.14 -1.26 10.75
N ALA A 166 -10.74 -2.44 10.80
CA ALA A 166 -11.85 -2.73 11.71
C ALA A 166 -11.33 -3.40 12.98
N VAL A 167 -11.70 -2.88 14.15
CA VAL A 167 -11.38 -3.46 15.46
C VAL A 167 -12.67 -3.72 16.25
N ILE A 168 -12.80 -4.89 16.85
CA ILE A 168 -13.90 -5.23 17.76
C ILE A 168 -13.37 -5.85 19.05
N ASN A 169 -14.09 -5.65 20.14
CA ASN A 169 -13.74 -6.21 21.43
C ASN A 169 -14.57 -7.43 21.79
N ASP A 170 -13.96 -8.35 22.54
CA ASP A 170 -14.69 -9.33 23.32
C ASP A 170 -15.17 -8.69 24.64
N ASN A 171 -16.24 -9.25 25.21
CA ASN A 171 -16.73 -8.95 26.55
C ASN A 171 -16.85 -10.20 27.44
N ASP A 172 -16.27 -11.34 27.02
CA ASP A 172 -16.31 -12.65 27.69
C ASP A 172 -17.72 -13.12 28.09
N PHE A 173 -18.77 -12.65 27.41
CA PHE A 173 -20.17 -12.87 27.80
C PHE A 173 -20.51 -12.38 29.23
N GLY A 174 -19.74 -11.43 29.76
CA GLY A 174 -19.78 -10.98 31.15
C GLY A 174 -21.03 -10.19 31.52
N ALA A 175 -21.58 -10.49 32.69
CA ALA A 175 -22.69 -9.76 33.31
C ALA A 175 -22.31 -8.34 33.81
N ASP A 176 -21.03 -7.94 33.67
CA ASP A 176 -20.42 -6.75 34.27
C ASP A 176 -20.41 -5.50 33.36
N GLY A 177 -20.95 -5.57 32.14
CA GLY A 177 -21.40 -4.38 31.40
C GLY A 177 -20.36 -3.62 30.57
N ILE A 178 -19.26 -4.25 30.12
CA ILE A 178 -18.44 -3.68 29.05
C ILE A 178 -19.22 -3.80 27.73
N PRO A 179 -19.50 -2.69 27.02
CA PRO A 179 -20.21 -2.75 25.74
C PRO A 179 -19.35 -3.41 24.66
N ILE A 180 -20.00 -4.12 23.74
CA ILE A 180 -19.37 -4.49 22.46
C ILE A 180 -19.35 -3.22 21.60
N GLY A 181 -18.18 -2.87 21.06
CA GLY A 181 -18.01 -1.74 20.15
C GLY A 181 -17.13 -2.12 18.96
N LEU A 182 -17.62 -1.83 17.77
CA LEU A 182 -16.84 -1.86 16.53
C LEU A 182 -16.20 -0.48 16.34
N GLY A 183 -14.88 -0.43 16.26
CA GLY A 183 -14.11 0.72 15.79
C GLY A 183 -13.73 0.51 14.33
N ILE A 184 -13.90 1.53 13.49
CA ILE A 184 -13.28 1.59 12.17
C ILE A 184 -12.24 2.70 12.22
N ILE A 185 -10.98 2.35 12.03
CA ILE A 185 -9.82 3.23 12.09
C ILE A 185 -9.44 3.55 10.65
N ASN A 186 -9.40 4.84 10.34
CA ASN A 186 -8.91 5.27 9.04
C ASN A 186 -7.39 5.41 9.09
N LEU A 187 -6.68 4.64 8.26
CA LEU A 187 -5.22 4.70 8.12
C LEU A 187 -4.77 5.67 7.03
N ASN A 188 -5.68 6.12 6.17
CA ASN A 188 -5.37 7.03 5.08
C ASN A 188 -5.18 8.47 5.59
N ASN A 189 -4.96 8.71 6.88
CA ASN A 189 -4.88 10.07 7.44
C ASN A 189 -3.45 10.40 7.92
N ALA A 190 -2.45 9.68 7.39
CA ALA A 190 -1.06 10.00 7.63
C ALA A 190 -0.73 11.38 7.04
N LEU A 191 0.35 11.98 7.52
CA LEU A 191 0.88 13.19 6.91
C LEU A 191 2.38 13.23 7.07
N ASP A 192 3.03 14.04 6.23
CA ASP A 192 4.33 14.59 6.54
C ASP A 192 4.16 15.83 7.43
N ALA A 193 4.60 15.77 8.69
CA ALA A 193 4.26 16.79 9.68
C ALA A 193 5.34 17.82 9.95
N SER A 194 6.52 17.67 9.34
CA SER A 194 7.69 18.51 9.61
C SER A 194 8.45 18.81 8.34
N ASN A 195 9.02 20.00 8.27
CA ASN A 195 10.01 20.38 7.26
C ASN A 195 11.45 20.35 7.83
N GLU A 196 11.64 19.79 9.03
CA GLU A 196 12.90 19.78 9.80
C GLU A 196 13.45 18.35 10.03
N ASP A 197 12.92 17.36 9.31
CA ASP A 197 13.30 15.94 9.46
C ASP A 197 14.17 15.40 8.30
N GLY A 198 14.34 16.19 7.24
CA GLY A 198 15.31 15.97 6.18
C GLY A 198 14.84 15.02 5.07
N GLY A 199 13.55 14.78 4.92
CA GLY A 199 12.98 14.05 3.80
C GLY A 199 11.48 13.80 3.93
N ILE A 200 10.90 13.12 2.96
CA ILE A 200 9.46 12.82 2.95
C ILE A 200 9.13 11.75 4.01
N ASN A 201 8.39 12.11 5.06
CA ASN A 201 8.11 11.27 6.23
C ASN A 201 6.60 11.08 6.52
N ILE A 202 5.84 10.70 5.51
CA ILE A 202 4.39 10.44 5.61
C ILE A 202 4.09 9.26 6.54
N ARG A 203 3.52 9.54 7.73
CA ARG A 203 3.08 8.52 8.70
C ARG A 203 1.96 9.01 9.60
N ASN A 204 1.38 8.10 10.37
CA ASN A 204 0.33 8.44 11.32
C ASN A 204 0.88 9.19 12.54
N PHE A 205 0.18 10.25 12.92
CA PHE A 205 0.42 11.05 14.11
C PHE A 205 -0.87 11.23 14.92
N PRO A 206 -0.81 11.50 16.24
CA PRO A 206 -1.98 11.76 17.07
C PRO A 206 -2.55 13.18 16.84
N VAL A 207 -2.82 13.53 15.58
CA VAL A 207 -3.37 14.81 15.13
C VAL A 207 -4.56 14.56 14.21
N PHE A 208 -5.54 15.45 14.25
CA PHE A 208 -6.70 15.43 13.37
C PHE A 208 -6.57 16.53 12.32
N GLY A 209 -6.87 16.25 11.05
CA GLY A 209 -7.09 17.29 10.04
C GLY A 209 -8.47 17.93 10.21
N MET A 210 -8.57 19.24 10.03
CA MET A 210 -9.86 19.92 10.00
C MET A 210 -10.39 19.97 8.57
N TYR A 211 -11.62 19.52 8.33
CA TYR A 211 -12.31 19.73 7.06
C TYR A 211 -12.68 21.22 6.92
N GLN A 212 -11.78 21.98 6.33
CA GLN A 212 -11.89 23.42 6.09
C GLN A 212 -11.82 23.66 4.59
N PRO A 213 -12.96 23.56 3.90
CA PRO A 213 -12.95 23.63 2.46
C PRO A 213 -12.96 25.06 1.96
N ASP A 214 -12.16 25.34 0.93
CA ASP A 214 -12.21 26.60 0.21
C ASP A 214 -13.20 26.52 -0.97
N ALA A 215 -13.11 25.47 -1.78
CA ALA A 215 -14.06 25.19 -2.85
C ALA A 215 -15.01 24.01 -2.60
N ILE A 216 -16.17 24.08 -3.26
CA ILE A 216 -17.25 23.09 -3.19
C ILE A 216 -17.93 22.91 -4.55
N ALA A 217 -18.24 21.68 -4.90
CA ALA A 217 -19.05 21.32 -6.07
C ALA A 217 -20.06 20.21 -5.72
N SER A 218 -21.08 19.99 -6.55
CA SER A 218 -22.02 18.90 -6.35
C SER A 218 -22.45 18.23 -7.65
N TYR A 219 -22.82 16.95 -7.56
CA TYR A 219 -23.27 16.13 -8.67
C TYR A 219 -24.33 15.13 -8.21
N GLU A 220 -25.12 14.61 -9.15
CA GLU A 220 -26.17 13.63 -8.87
C GLU A 220 -25.84 12.29 -9.55
N ILE A 221 -25.94 11.19 -8.80
CA ILE A 221 -25.83 9.82 -9.31
C ILE A 221 -27.00 9.01 -8.76
N ASP A 222 -27.72 8.34 -9.65
CA ASP A 222 -28.88 7.50 -9.33
C ASP A 222 -29.98 8.19 -8.48
N GLY A 223 -30.09 9.52 -8.62
CA GLY A 223 -31.06 10.35 -7.88
C GLY A 223 -30.60 10.80 -6.49
N GLU A 224 -29.38 10.45 -6.08
CA GLU A 224 -28.74 10.93 -4.86
C GLU A 224 -27.74 12.04 -5.18
N THR A 225 -27.74 13.11 -4.39
CA THR A 225 -26.81 14.24 -4.56
C THR A 225 -25.61 14.09 -3.65
N TYR A 226 -24.42 14.24 -4.22
CA TYR A 226 -23.15 14.23 -3.52
C TYR A 226 -22.46 15.59 -3.65
N ILE A 227 -21.71 15.95 -2.62
CA ILE A 227 -20.99 17.22 -2.50
C ILE A 227 -19.49 16.89 -2.43
N VAL A 228 -18.67 17.53 -3.24
CA VAL A 228 -17.21 17.40 -3.24
C VAL A 228 -16.59 18.69 -2.69
N THR A 229 -15.64 18.57 -1.77
CA THR A 229 -14.95 19.72 -1.15
C THR A 229 -13.44 19.57 -1.22
N ALA A 230 -12.72 20.68 -1.44
CA ALA A 230 -11.26 20.75 -1.41
C ALA A 230 -10.80 21.36 -0.08
N ASN A 231 -10.13 20.58 0.78
CA ASN A 231 -9.86 20.94 2.18
C ASN A 231 -8.52 21.66 2.36
N GLU A 232 -8.44 22.91 1.91
CA GLU A 232 -7.24 23.76 1.92
C GLU A 232 -6.71 24.01 3.35
N GLY A 233 -7.55 24.56 4.23
CA GLY A 233 -7.17 24.82 5.62
C GLY A 233 -6.89 26.27 5.99
N ASP A 234 -7.54 27.27 5.38
CA ASP A 234 -7.31 28.65 5.81
C ASP A 234 -7.55 28.87 7.33
N SER A 235 -6.66 29.67 7.93
CA SER A 235 -6.65 29.96 9.36
C SER A 235 -7.26 31.32 9.66
N ARG A 236 -7.81 31.50 10.86
CA ARG A 236 -8.31 32.83 11.25
C ARG A 236 -7.15 33.71 11.73
N ASP A 237 -6.80 34.72 10.94
CA ASP A 237 -5.85 35.77 11.34
C ASP A 237 -6.42 37.18 11.10
N TYR A 238 -6.38 38.03 12.12
CA TYR A 238 -6.77 39.44 12.07
C TYR A 238 -6.14 40.23 13.22
N ASP A 239 -6.17 41.57 13.15
CA ASP A 239 -5.53 42.43 14.16
C ASP A 239 -5.92 42.05 15.61
N GLY A 240 -4.94 41.54 16.36
CA GLY A 240 -5.09 41.10 17.74
C GLY A 240 -5.48 39.63 17.97
N PHE A 241 -5.55 38.80 16.92
CA PHE A 241 -5.82 37.36 17.03
C PHE A 241 -5.17 36.59 15.88
N SER A 242 -4.38 35.57 16.22
CA SER A 242 -3.91 34.53 15.30
C SER A 242 -4.35 33.18 15.87
N GLU A 243 -4.91 32.34 15.01
CA GLU A 243 -5.35 31.00 15.38
C GLU A 243 -4.21 29.98 15.44
N GLU A 244 -3.10 30.25 14.75
CA GLU A 244 -2.01 29.31 14.56
C GLU A 244 -1.10 29.22 15.80
N GLU A 245 -0.69 28.00 16.13
CA GLU A 245 0.30 27.73 17.17
C GLU A 245 1.07 26.45 16.81
N ARG A 246 2.39 26.45 17.05
CA ARG A 246 3.25 25.28 16.81
C ARG A 246 3.04 24.25 17.92
N VAL A 247 3.01 22.97 17.59
CA VAL A 247 2.84 21.90 18.60
C VAL A 247 3.95 21.94 19.66
N ALA A 248 5.18 22.34 19.30
CA ALA A 248 6.30 22.50 20.22
C ALA A 248 6.01 23.45 21.41
N ASP A 249 5.15 24.46 21.20
CA ASP A 249 4.83 25.47 22.21
C ASP A 249 3.62 25.11 23.09
N LEU A 250 2.91 24.04 22.74
CA LEU A 250 1.66 23.69 23.41
C LEU A 250 1.86 23.03 24.77
N ALA A 251 0.93 23.32 25.68
CA ALA A 251 0.78 22.55 26.90
C ALA A 251 -0.05 21.28 26.63
N LEU A 252 0.60 20.18 26.25
CA LEU A 252 -0.07 18.89 26.04
C LEU A 252 -0.49 18.26 27.38
N ASP A 253 -1.67 17.62 27.43
CA ASP A 253 -2.09 16.86 28.60
C ASP A 253 -1.24 15.59 28.72
N PRO A 254 -0.48 15.40 29.81
CA PRO A 254 0.45 14.27 29.93
C PRO A 254 -0.23 12.90 30.04
N ASN A 255 -1.55 12.83 30.29
CA ASN A 255 -2.29 11.57 30.27
C ASN A 255 -2.72 11.18 28.84
N ILE A 256 -2.87 12.16 27.95
CA ILE A 256 -3.22 11.90 26.54
C ILE A 256 -1.96 11.78 25.67
N PHE A 257 -0.95 12.60 25.96
CA PHE A 257 0.34 12.62 25.25
C PHE A 257 1.47 12.26 26.22
N PRO A 258 1.57 11.00 26.70
CA PRO A 258 2.60 10.59 27.66
C PRO A 258 4.03 10.71 27.09
N ASN A 259 4.16 10.69 25.75
CA ASN A 259 5.39 10.90 24.99
C ASN A 259 5.52 12.33 24.42
N ALA A 260 4.87 13.34 25.03
CA ALA A 260 4.90 14.73 24.57
C ALA A 260 6.31 15.26 24.25
N SER A 261 7.34 14.90 25.04
CA SER A 261 8.72 15.35 24.78
C SER A 261 9.34 14.80 23.49
N GLU A 262 8.82 13.69 22.96
CA GLU A 262 9.21 13.14 21.66
C GLU A 262 8.37 13.75 20.55
N LEU A 263 7.05 13.79 20.72
CA LEU A 263 6.13 14.38 19.75
C LEU A 263 6.44 15.87 19.47
N GLN A 264 6.81 16.63 20.50
CA GLN A 264 7.10 18.07 20.40
C GLN A 264 8.50 18.39 19.85
N GLN A 265 9.27 17.41 19.37
CA GLN A 265 10.51 17.69 18.66
C GLN A 265 10.21 18.27 17.28
N GLU A 266 11.05 19.19 16.80
CA GLU A 266 10.84 19.88 15.51
C GLU A 266 10.74 18.91 14.35
N ASN A 267 11.61 17.89 14.31
CA ASN A 267 11.60 16.81 13.32
C ASN A 267 10.48 15.77 13.52
N GLN A 268 9.45 16.09 14.30
CA GLN A 268 8.28 15.27 14.62
C GLN A 268 7.02 16.14 14.47
N LEU A 269 6.10 16.17 15.44
CA LEU A 269 4.96 17.10 15.39
C LEU A 269 5.35 18.53 15.78
N GLY A 270 6.50 18.76 16.42
CA GLY A 270 6.86 20.04 17.02
C GLY A 270 6.74 21.22 16.03
N ALA A 271 7.17 20.99 14.79
CA ALA A 271 7.07 21.96 13.71
C ALA A 271 5.62 22.14 13.22
N LEU A 272 4.73 21.15 13.34
CA LEU A 272 3.38 21.25 12.80
C LEU A 272 2.58 22.43 13.39
N THR A 273 1.94 23.22 12.51
CA THR A 273 0.99 24.28 12.87
C THR A 273 -0.41 23.70 13.12
N VAL A 274 -0.99 24.04 14.27
CA VAL A 274 -2.34 23.60 14.66
C VAL A 274 -3.19 24.78 15.18
N THR A 275 -4.50 24.59 15.25
CA THR A 275 -5.40 25.62 15.82
C THR A 275 -5.25 25.72 17.34
N ASN A 276 -5.20 26.96 17.83
CA ASN A 276 -5.18 27.25 19.26
C ASN A 276 -6.56 27.36 19.92
N THR A 277 -7.64 27.19 19.13
CA THR A 277 -9.02 27.39 19.61
C THR A 277 -9.76 26.11 19.94
N LEU A 278 -9.24 24.95 19.54
CA LEU A 278 -9.84 23.64 19.75
C LEU A 278 -8.92 22.73 20.58
N GLY A 279 -9.45 21.60 21.03
CA GLY A 279 -8.65 20.53 21.65
C GLY A 279 -8.23 20.74 23.11
N LYS A 280 -8.53 21.88 23.72
CA LYS A 280 -8.19 22.18 25.13
C LYS A 280 -9.25 21.66 26.12
N ASN A 281 -8.79 21.17 27.27
CA ASN A 281 -9.65 20.88 28.42
C ASN A 281 -9.88 22.11 29.30
N SER A 282 -10.61 21.95 30.41
CA SER A 282 -10.94 23.05 31.33
C SER A 282 -9.73 23.68 32.04
N GLU A 283 -8.57 23.01 32.03
CA GLU A 283 -7.30 23.51 32.57
C GLU A 283 -6.45 24.22 31.51
N GLY A 284 -6.90 24.24 30.25
CA GLY A 284 -6.19 24.85 29.13
C GLY A 284 -5.10 23.98 28.51
N LYS A 285 -5.03 22.68 28.84
CA LYS A 285 -4.12 21.73 28.21
C LYS A 285 -4.78 21.06 27.02
N TYR A 286 -3.99 20.72 26.00
CA TYR A 286 -4.49 20.03 24.81
C TYR A 286 -4.66 18.53 25.06
N GLU A 287 -5.86 18.01 24.79
CA GLU A 287 -6.22 16.59 24.73
C GLU A 287 -6.39 16.11 23.28
N LYS A 288 -6.44 17.04 22.32
CA LYS A 288 -6.47 16.75 20.88
C LYS A 288 -5.73 17.84 20.13
N LEU A 289 -5.04 17.47 19.05
CA LEU A 289 -4.39 18.40 18.14
C LEU A 289 -5.18 18.44 16.83
N TYR A 290 -5.32 19.64 16.26
CA TYR A 290 -6.08 19.85 15.03
C TYR A 290 -5.23 20.65 14.04
N ALA A 291 -4.70 19.98 13.03
CA ALA A 291 -4.00 20.60 11.92
C ALA A 291 -5.00 21.35 11.03
N PHE A 292 -4.49 22.39 10.36
CA PHE A 292 -5.25 23.13 9.37
C PHE A 292 -5.40 22.32 8.09
N GLY A 293 -6.62 22.31 7.55
CA GLY A 293 -6.97 21.47 6.42
C GLY A 293 -6.95 20.00 6.77
N ALA A 294 -7.56 19.19 5.90
CA ALA A 294 -7.45 17.74 5.96
C ALA A 294 -6.40 17.21 4.98
N ARG A 295 -5.75 18.11 4.21
CA ARG A 295 -4.77 17.80 3.15
C ARG A 295 -5.35 16.91 2.04
N SER A 296 -6.67 16.91 1.92
CA SER A 296 -7.46 15.95 1.16
C SER A 296 -8.57 16.64 0.36
N PHE A 297 -9.24 15.89 -0.50
CA PHE A 297 -10.61 16.20 -0.89
C PHE A 297 -11.59 15.24 -0.23
N SER A 298 -12.81 15.70 0.00
CA SER A 298 -13.87 14.88 0.62
C SER A 298 -15.13 14.84 -0.24
N ILE A 299 -15.88 13.75 -0.13
CA ILE A 299 -17.23 13.61 -0.68
C ILE A 299 -18.22 13.45 0.48
N TRP A 300 -19.32 14.18 0.42
CA TRP A 300 -20.38 14.21 1.42
C TRP A 300 -21.74 13.91 0.78
N ASP A 301 -22.68 13.42 1.58
CA ASP A 301 -24.10 13.45 1.21
C ASP A 301 -24.76 14.79 1.61
N THR A 302 -26.04 14.95 1.26
CA THR A 302 -26.78 16.19 1.55
C THR A 302 -27.11 16.38 3.03
N GLU A 303 -26.99 15.32 3.84
CA GLU A 303 -27.16 15.33 5.28
C GLU A 303 -25.87 15.75 6.00
N GLY A 304 -24.75 15.87 5.27
CA GLY A 304 -23.44 16.22 5.80
C GLY A 304 -22.67 15.04 6.38
N ASN A 305 -23.04 13.80 6.03
CA ASN A 305 -22.23 12.64 6.36
C ASN A 305 -21.06 12.54 5.38
N LEU A 306 -19.88 12.22 5.90
CA LEU A 306 -18.70 11.93 5.09
C LEU A 306 -18.89 10.59 4.38
N ILE A 307 -18.85 10.61 3.06
CA ILE A 307 -18.96 9.43 2.19
C ILE A 307 -17.58 8.90 1.82
N PHE A 308 -16.64 9.80 1.52
CA PHE A 308 -15.26 9.47 1.20
C PHE A 308 -14.35 10.63 1.60
N ASP A 309 -13.12 10.32 1.98
CA ASP A 309 -12.03 11.28 2.10
C ASP A 309 -10.77 10.69 1.49
N SER A 310 -10.04 11.48 0.69
CA SER A 310 -8.80 11.01 0.06
C SER A 310 -7.65 10.88 1.04
N GLY A 311 -7.74 11.51 2.20
CA GLY A 311 -6.71 11.45 3.22
C GLY A 311 -5.34 11.86 2.68
N ASP A 312 -4.33 11.01 2.88
CA ASP A 312 -2.91 11.20 2.55
C ASP A 312 -2.56 10.97 1.07
N GLN A 313 -3.56 10.63 0.23
CA GLN A 313 -3.31 10.29 -1.17
C GLN A 313 -2.59 11.41 -1.93
N PHE A 314 -2.92 12.68 -1.68
CA PHE A 314 -2.26 13.79 -2.36
C PHE A 314 -0.77 13.86 -2.04
N GLU A 315 -0.39 13.76 -0.77
CA GLU A 315 1.03 13.72 -0.38
C GLU A 315 1.73 12.50 -0.97
N ARG A 316 1.10 11.32 -0.97
CA ARG A 316 1.68 10.11 -1.58
C ARG A 316 1.92 10.27 -3.09
N ILE A 317 0.96 10.84 -3.80
CA ILE A 317 1.06 11.09 -5.25
C ILE A 317 2.17 12.11 -5.53
N ILE A 318 2.24 13.21 -4.76
CA ILE A 318 3.30 14.22 -4.94
C ILE A 318 4.68 13.60 -4.64
N ALA A 319 4.78 12.77 -3.60
CA ALA A 319 6.03 12.08 -3.26
C ALA A 319 6.50 11.12 -4.36
N GLU A 320 5.56 10.52 -5.12
CA GLU A 320 5.87 9.64 -6.24
C GLU A 320 6.21 10.42 -7.52
N ASP A 321 5.37 11.37 -7.91
CA ASP A 321 5.45 12.08 -9.19
C ASP A 321 6.43 13.27 -9.15
N LEU A 322 6.62 13.87 -7.98
CA LEU A 322 7.37 15.11 -7.79
C LEU A 322 8.19 15.13 -6.48
N PRO A 323 9.00 14.08 -6.19
CA PRO A 323 9.70 13.93 -4.91
C PRO A 323 10.61 15.12 -4.58
N ASP A 324 11.37 15.63 -5.55
CA ASP A 324 12.34 16.71 -5.32
C ASP A 324 11.68 18.06 -4.99
N PHE A 325 10.37 18.19 -5.19
CA PHE A 325 9.60 19.40 -4.92
C PHE A 325 8.37 19.12 -4.05
N PHE A 326 8.38 18.01 -3.30
CA PHE A 326 7.31 17.62 -2.39
C PHE A 326 6.91 18.76 -1.45
N ASN A 327 5.61 18.99 -1.27
CA ASN A 327 5.04 20.04 -0.41
C ASN A 327 5.74 21.42 -0.52
N SER A 328 6.19 21.79 -1.73
CA SER A 328 6.84 23.08 -1.97
C SER A 328 5.87 24.25 -1.84
N THR A 329 6.36 25.42 -1.42
CA THR A 329 5.58 26.67 -1.49
C THR A 329 5.49 27.18 -2.93
N ASN A 330 4.54 28.08 -3.22
CA ASN A 330 4.43 28.78 -4.50
C ASN A 330 5.29 30.06 -4.57
N ASP A 331 5.86 30.51 -3.45
CA ASP A 331 6.71 31.71 -3.38
C ASP A 331 8.18 31.46 -3.76
N ASP A 332 8.63 30.20 -3.76
CA ASP A 332 10.01 29.79 -4.06
C ASP A 332 10.03 28.38 -4.70
N ASN A 333 10.95 28.16 -5.64
CA ASN A 333 11.16 26.87 -6.30
C ASN A 333 12.21 26.00 -5.58
N ASP A 334 13.12 26.58 -4.78
CA ASP A 334 14.05 25.83 -3.91
C ASP A 334 13.44 25.62 -2.52
N SER A 335 12.27 24.98 -2.49
CA SER A 335 11.42 24.93 -1.29
C SER A 335 10.86 23.55 -0.97
N PHE A 336 11.61 22.50 -1.33
CA PHE A 336 11.29 21.12 -0.94
C PHE A 336 10.85 21.06 0.53
N ASP A 337 9.72 20.41 0.75
CA ASP A 337 9.13 20.09 2.05
C ASP A 337 8.62 21.29 2.85
N ASN A 338 8.71 22.51 2.31
CA ASN A 338 8.47 23.74 3.05
C ASN A 338 7.07 23.86 3.68
N ARG A 339 6.05 23.18 3.14
CA ARG A 339 4.66 23.24 3.61
C ARG A 339 4.24 22.06 4.50
N SER A 340 5.10 21.07 4.74
CA SER A 340 4.78 19.89 5.54
C SER A 340 4.51 20.20 7.01
N ASP A 341 5.18 21.21 7.58
CA ASP A 341 4.90 21.73 8.91
C ASP A 341 3.60 22.56 8.98
N ASP A 342 2.92 22.80 7.86
CA ASP A 342 1.71 23.61 7.78
C ASP A 342 0.52 22.80 7.21
N LYS A 343 0.11 23.10 5.97
CA LYS A 343 -1.11 22.56 5.33
C LYS A 343 -0.78 21.59 4.18
N GLY A 344 0.49 21.28 3.96
CA GLY A 344 0.97 20.30 2.99
C GLY A 344 0.54 20.64 1.54
N PRO A 345 -0.24 19.78 0.85
CA PRO A 345 -0.65 19.99 -0.53
C PRO A 345 -1.58 21.17 -0.80
N GLU A 346 -2.32 21.65 0.21
CA GLU A 346 -3.29 22.78 0.11
C GLU A 346 -4.25 22.69 -1.09
N PRO A 347 -5.22 21.75 -1.05
CA PRO A 347 -6.23 21.65 -2.09
C PRO A 347 -7.27 22.77 -1.98
N GLU A 348 -7.26 23.65 -2.96
CA GLU A 348 -7.94 24.95 -2.93
C GLU A 348 -9.23 24.93 -3.76
N GLY A 349 -9.08 24.76 -5.06
CA GLY A 349 -10.19 24.74 -6.00
C GLY A 349 -10.73 23.34 -6.29
N VAL A 350 -12.04 23.22 -6.54
CA VAL A 350 -12.64 22.01 -7.13
C VAL A 350 -13.68 22.33 -8.18
N THR A 351 -13.64 21.60 -9.30
CA THR A 351 -14.72 21.60 -10.31
C THR A 351 -15.03 20.17 -10.75
N LEU A 352 -16.24 19.96 -11.27
CA LEU A 352 -16.71 18.65 -11.73
C LEU A 352 -17.03 18.70 -13.22
N GLY A 353 -16.72 17.61 -13.92
CA GLY A 353 -17.04 17.45 -15.34
C GLY A 353 -17.57 16.05 -15.64
N VAL A 354 -18.53 15.96 -16.55
CA VAL A 354 -18.98 14.66 -17.08
C VAL A 354 -18.28 14.41 -18.41
N ILE A 355 -17.48 13.36 -18.47
CA ILE A 355 -16.72 12.96 -19.66
C ILE A 355 -17.12 11.52 -19.98
N ASP A 356 -17.71 11.33 -21.16
CA ASP A 356 -18.16 10.01 -21.66
C ASP A 356 -19.06 9.24 -20.67
N GLY A 357 -19.92 9.98 -19.96
CA GLY A 357 -20.90 9.43 -19.00
C GLY A 357 -20.35 9.16 -17.60
N GLN A 358 -19.07 9.44 -17.35
CA GLN A 358 -18.44 9.34 -16.04
C GLN A 358 -18.20 10.73 -15.45
N THR A 359 -18.35 10.86 -14.14
CA THR A 359 -18.11 12.12 -13.43
C THR A 359 -16.67 12.17 -12.93
N TYR A 360 -15.98 13.27 -13.22
CA TYR A 360 -14.62 13.53 -12.78
C TYR A 360 -14.58 14.76 -11.87
N ALA A 361 -13.75 14.71 -10.84
CA ALA A 361 -13.36 15.85 -10.03
C ALA A 361 -11.96 16.31 -10.42
N PHE A 362 -11.80 17.62 -10.57
CA PHE A 362 -10.55 18.31 -10.81
C PHE A 362 -10.28 19.21 -9.61
N ILE A 363 -9.20 18.93 -8.88
CA ILE A 363 -8.85 19.61 -7.63
C ILE A 363 -7.53 20.35 -7.83
N GLY A 364 -7.51 21.67 -7.67
CA GLY A 364 -6.29 22.48 -7.76
C GLY A 364 -5.51 22.47 -6.45
N LEU A 365 -4.19 22.41 -6.52
CA LEU A 365 -3.29 22.52 -5.35
C LEU A 365 -2.60 23.88 -5.37
N GLU A 366 -2.86 24.74 -4.39
CA GLU A 366 -2.43 26.14 -4.42
C GLU A 366 -0.90 26.30 -4.33
N ARG A 367 -0.25 25.52 -3.46
CA ARG A 367 1.19 25.67 -3.16
C ARG A 367 2.09 24.96 -4.17
N VAL A 368 2.22 23.65 -4.06
CA VAL A 368 3.09 22.86 -4.96
C VAL A 368 2.64 23.00 -6.42
N GLY A 369 1.36 23.32 -6.64
CA GLY A 369 0.78 23.56 -7.95
C GLY A 369 0.15 22.31 -8.55
N GLY A 370 -0.50 22.49 -9.69
CA GLY A 370 -1.10 21.42 -10.46
C GLY A 370 -2.52 21.05 -10.05
N ILE A 371 -3.03 20.01 -10.72
CA ILE A 371 -4.42 19.56 -10.66
C ILE A 371 -4.44 18.05 -10.42
N MET A 372 -5.08 17.65 -9.34
CA MET A 372 -5.43 16.25 -9.06
C MET A 372 -6.73 15.89 -9.76
N ILE A 373 -6.74 14.76 -10.48
CA ILE A 373 -7.90 14.31 -11.27
C ILE A 373 -8.38 12.97 -10.72
N TYR A 374 -9.66 12.90 -10.34
CA TYR A 374 -10.30 11.68 -9.83
C TYR A 374 -11.56 11.36 -10.62
N ASN A 375 -11.79 10.09 -10.94
CA ASN A 375 -13.09 9.60 -11.35
C ASN A 375 -13.93 9.39 -10.09
N VAL A 376 -14.98 10.19 -9.94
CA VAL A 376 -15.89 10.17 -8.78
C VAL A 376 -17.24 9.56 -9.13
N THR A 377 -17.34 8.83 -10.24
CA THR A 377 -18.58 8.13 -10.63
C THR A 377 -19.04 7.15 -9.55
N ASN A 378 -18.12 6.52 -8.83
CA ASN A 378 -18.44 5.83 -7.58
C ASN A 378 -18.08 6.73 -6.39
N PRO A 379 -19.07 7.36 -5.71
CA PRO A 379 -18.80 8.32 -4.64
C PRO A 379 -18.15 7.68 -3.39
N THR A 380 -18.25 6.37 -3.22
CA THR A 380 -17.69 5.65 -2.06
C THR A 380 -16.30 5.08 -2.32
N ALA A 381 -15.87 5.05 -3.58
CA ALA A 381 -14.53 4.64 -3.97
C ALA A 381 -14.09 5.38 -5.24
N PRO A 382 -13.77 6.69 -5.13
CA PRO A 382 -13.15 7.44 -6.21
C PRO A 382 -11.82 6.81 -6.66
N GLU A 383 -11.54 6.89 -7.94
CA GLU A 383 -10.31 6.36 -8.54
C GLU A 383 -9.42 7.53 -9.00
N PHE A 384 -8.16 7.55 -8.58
CA PHE A 384 -7.17 8.51 -9.07
C PHE A 384 -6.91 8.27 -10.56
N VAL A 385 -6.83 9.35 -11.33
CA VAL A 385 -6.60 9.30 -12.79
C VAL A 385 -5.22 9.82 -13.12
N GLN A 386 -4.91 11.04 -12.70
CA GLN A 386 -3.66 11.71 -13.02
C GLN A 386 -3.45 12.95 -12.13
N TYR A 387 -2.18 13.28 -11.88
CA TYR A 387 -1.74 14.59 -11.40
C TYR A 387 -1.05 15.33 -12.55
N VAL A 388 -1.46 16.57 -12.82
CA VAL A 388 -0.87 17.41 -13.88
C VAL A 388 -0.38 18.70 -13.27
N ASN A 389 0.93 18.96 -13.39
CA ASN A 389 1.56 20.20 -12.96
C ASN A 389 2.37 20.79 -14.11
N ASN A 390 2.10 22.05 -14.47
CA ASN A 390 2.79 22.79 -15.52
C ASN A 390 3.66 23.92 -14.96
N ARG A 391 3.95 23.91 -13.66
CA ARG A 391 5.01 24.70 -13.02
C ARG A 391 6.37 24.19 -13.45
N ASN A 392 7.27 25.11 -13.77
CA ASN A 392 8.68 24.83 -14.01
C ASN A 392 9.47 25.23 -12.75
N PHE A 393 10.04 24.23 -12.09
CA PHE A 393 10.85 24.45 -10.89
C PHE A 393 12.31 24.80 -11.23
N VAL A 394 12.84 24.18 -12.29
CA VAL A 394 14.24 24.34 -12.73
C VAL A 394 14.32 24.67 -14.22
N ASP A 395 15.40 25.33 -14.61
CA ASP A 395 15.70 25.69 -15.99
C ASP A 395 16.27 24.50 -16.80
N GLU A 396 16.64 24.76 -18.06
CA GLU A 396 17.23 23.74 -18.96
C GLU A 396 18.58 23.16 -18.47
N ASN A 397 19.22 23.80 -17.49
CA ASN A 397 20.48 23.38 -16.88
C ASN A 397 20.28 22.71 -15.51
N GLY A 398 19.05 22.65 -15.01
CA GLY A 398 18.72 22.14 -13.69
C GLY A 398 18.95 23.14 -12.55
N GLU A 399 19.08 24.43 -12.84
CA GLU A 399 19.14 25.48 -11.82
C GLU A 399 17.73 25.96 -11.47
N PHE A 400 17.44 26.22 -10.19
CA PHE A 400 16.13 26.72 -9.75
C PHE A 400 15.77 28.04 -10.44
N ILE A 401 14.53 28.11 -10.93
CA ILE A 401 14.00 29.34 -11.52
C ILE A 401 13.50 30.23 -10.38
N GLU A 402 14.06 31.43 -10.26
CA GLU A 402 13.58 32.45 -9.31
C GLU A 402 12.11 32.77 -9.55
N VAL A 403 11.27 32.70 -8.51
CA VAL A 403 9.83 32.93 -8.64
C VAL A 403 9.48 34.38 -8.92
N GLN A 404 10.24 35.33 -8.37
CA GLN A 404 10.05 36.76 -8.57
C GLN A 404 11.25 37.40 -9.28
N LEU A 405 10.97 38.33 -10.20
CA LEU A 405 11.98 39.17 -10.84
C LEU A 405 12.41 40.33 -9.92
N GLU A 406 13.52 40.99 -10.23
CA GLU A 406 14.03 42.15 -9.46
C GLU A 406 13.02 43.30 -9.33
N ASP A 407 12.05 43.40 -10.23
CA ASP A 407 10.99 44.41 -10.21
C ASP A 407 9.76 44.02 -9.38
N GLY A 408 9.77 42.83 -8.78
CA GLY A 408 8.70 42.27 -7.96
C GLY A 408 7.55 41.63 -8.73
N SER A 409 7.67 41.49 -10.06
CA SER A 409 6.71 40.71 -10.86
C SER A 409 7.05 39.22 -10.85
N THR A 410 6.03 38.37 -10.98
CA THR A 410 6.23 36.92 -11.09
C THR A 410 7.01 36.60 -12.37
N ASN A 411 8.02 35.77 -12.25
CA ASN A 411 8.85 35.35 -13.36
C ASN A 411 8.04 34.42 -14.29
N PRO A 412 7.79 34.77 -15.56
CA PRO A 412 6.98 33.95 -16.46
C PRO A 412 7.61 32.59 -16.77
N ASP A 413 8.91 32.42 -16.54
CA ASP A 413 9.60 31.16 -16.80
C ASP A 413 9.20 30.06 -15.79
N THR A 414 8.62 30.41 -14.64
CA THR A 414 8.14 29.46 -13.61
C THR A 414 6.89 28.71 -14.04
N GLY A 415 6.24 29.11 -15.14
CA GLY A 415 4.94 28.57 -15.54
C GLY A 415 3.83 29.09 -14.63
N ASP A 416 2.91 28.19 -14.25
CA ASP A 416 1.73 28.55 -13.46
C ASP A 416 1.92 28.27 -11.97
N LEU A 417 1.47 29.23 -11.16
CA LEU A 417 1.57 29.23 -9.69
C LEU A 417 0.23 29.64 -9.07
N GLY A 418 -0.20 28.91 -8.04
CA GLY A 418 -1.42 29.21 -7.27
C GLY A 418 -2.74 28.88 -7.98
N PRO A 419 -3.00 27.62 -8.42
CA PRO A 419 -4.34 27.22 -8.84
C PRO A 419 -5.40 27.52 -7.77
N GLU A 420 -6.33 28.44 -8.06
CA GLU A 420 -7.35 28.93 -7.11
C GLU A 420 -8.75 28.58 -7.64
N GLY A 421 -9.13 29.18 -8.77
CA GLY A 421 -10.43 28.96 -9.40
C GLY A 421 -10.37 27.98 -10.57
N LEU A 422 -11.24 26.96 -10.58
CA LEU A 422 -11.37 25.99 -11.68
C LEU A 422 -12.79 25.97 -12.27
N ILE A 423 -12.88 25.86 -13.59
CA ILE A 423 -14.14 25.53 -14.28
C ILE A 423 -13.93 24.43 -15.32
N PHE A 424 -14.90 23.51 -15.39
CA PHE A 424 -15.03 22.58 -16.50
C PHE A 424 -15.92 23.17 -17.60
N ILE A 425 -15.50 23.06 -18.86
CA ILE A 425 -16.27 23.43 -20.04
C ILE A 425 -16.43 22.18 -20.89
N SER A 426 -17.67 21.72 -21.07
CA SER A 426 -17.96 20.52 -21.86
C SER A 426 -17.55 20.69 -23.33
N ALA A 427 -17.31 19.57 -24.02
CA ALA A 427 -17.07 19.56 -25.45
C ALA A 427 -18.19 20.27 -26.25
N GLU A 428 -19.44 20.20 -25.80
CA GLU A 428 -20.59 20.86 -26.44
C GLU A 428 -20.50 22.39 -26.35
N ASP A 429 -20.03 22.91 -25.21
CA ASP A 429 -19.95 24.35 -24.95
C ASP A 429 -18.61 24.97 -25.40
N SER A 430 -17.59 24.14 -25.60
CA SER A 430 -16.25 24.57 -25.98
C SER A 430 -16.15 25.04 -27.45
N PRO A 431 -15.28 26.02 -27.76
CA PRO A 431 -15.08 26.50 -29.14
C PRO A 431 -14.33 25.51 -30.03
N ASN A 432 -13.58 24.56 -29.47
CA ASN A 432 -12.81 23.54 -30.19
C ASN A 432 -13.49 22.16 -30.23
N GLY A 433 -14.66 22.01 -29.58
CA GLY A 433 -15.39 20.74 -29.52
C GLY A 433 -14.74 19.70 -28.60
N LYS A 434 -13.99 20.13 -27.58
CA LYS A 434 -13.25 19.31 -26.63
C LYS A 434 -13.60 19.68 -25.21
N ASP A 435 -13.59 18.71 -24.31
CA ASP A 435 -13.74 18.98 -22.89
C ASP A 435 -12.51 19.77 -22.40
N LEU A 436 -12.73 20.85 -21.66
CA LEU A 436 -11.68 21.76 -21.18
C LEU A 436 -11.77 21.93 -19.67
N VAL A 437 -10.63 22.07 -19.01
CA VAL A 437 -10.53 22.60 -17.65
C VAL A 437 -9.80 23.92 -17.72
N VAL A 438 -10.41 24.98 -17.21
CA VAL A 438 -9.81 26.31 -17.14
C VAL A 438 -9.44 26.59 -15.69
N VAL A 439 -8.21 27.00 -15.47
CA VAL A 439 -7.63 27.28 -14.15
C VAL A 439 -7.18 28.73 -14.10
N ALA A 440 -7.64 29.46 -13.09
CA ALA A 440 -7.09 30.75 -12.71
C ALA A 440 -5.95 30.52 -11.71
N ASN A 441 -4.78 31.05 -12.02
CA ASN A 441 -3.58 30.90 -11.20
C ASN A 441 -3.25 32.24 -10.56
N GLU A 442 -3.53 32.41 -9.26
CA GLU A 442 -3.51 33.70 -8.57
C GLU A 442 -2.10 34.29 -8.52
N VAL A 443 -1.12 33.49 -8.05
CA VAL A 443 0.25 33.92 -7.78
C VAL A 443 0.99 34.29 -9.06
N SER A 444 0.77 33.52 -10.13
CA SER A 444 1.33 33.82 -11.46
C SER A 444 0.53 34.85 -12.25
N GLY A 445 -0.73 35.12 -11.86
CA GLY A 445 -1.63 36.01 -12.59
C GLY A 445 -2.02 35.49 -13.98
N THR A 446 -1.92 34.17 -14.21
CA THR A 446 -2.21 33.53 -15.50
C THR A 446 -3.60 32.87 -15.50
N THR A 447 -4.05 32.50 -16.69
CA THR A 447 -5.20 31.62 -16.87
C THR A 447 -4.82 30.54 -17.86
N SER A 448 -4.91 29.29 -17.41
CA SER A 448 -4.53 28.14 -18.21
C SER A 448 -5.74 27.32 -18.62
N ILE A 449 -5.67 26.79 -19.83
CA ILE A 449 -6.74 25.99 -20.42
C ILE A 449 -6.12 24.64 -20.76
N PHE A 450 -6.54 23.63 -20.02
CA PHE A 450 -6.19 22.24 -20.25
C PHE A 450 -7.24 21.66 -21.19
N GLU A 451 -6.82 21.26 -22.39
CA GLU A 451 -7.65 20.40 -23.22
C GLU A 451 -7.61 19.00 -22.62
N ILE A 452 -8.78 18.45 -22.29
CA ILE A 452 -8.88 17.05 -21.93
C ILE A 452 -8.76 16.27 -23.23
N THR A 453 -7.53 15.90 -23.53
CA THR A 453 -7.28 14.87 -24.52
C THR A 453 -7.78 13.58 -23.94
N LYS A 454 -8.98 13.20 -24.37
CA LYS A 454 -9.41 11.81 -24.28
C LYS A 454 -8.21 10.98 -24.72
N PRO A 455 -7.76 9.99 -23.94
CA PRO A 455 -6.87 8.99 -24.51
C PRO A 455 -7.53 8.57 -25.81
N GLN A 456 -6.85 8.81 -26.93
CA GLN A 456 -7.35 8.38 -28.22
C GLN A 456 -7.15 6.87 -28.24
N GLY A 457 -8.08 6.17 -27.59
CA GLY A 457 -7.94 4.79 -27.18
C GLY A 457 -7.12 4.65 -25.88
N ASP A 458 -7.56 3.99 -24.81
CA ASP A 458 -8.61 2.98 -24.76
C ASP A 458 -9.17 2.88 -23.34
N ILE A 459 -10.50 2.81 -23.21
CA ILE A 459 -11.05 1.85 -22.25
C ILE A 459 -10.56 0.51 -22.80
N LYS A 460 -9.38 0.07 -22.35
CA LYS A 460 -8.89 -1.27 -22.63
C LYS A 460 -9.93 -2.17 -22.00
N PRO A 461 -10.67 -2.96 -22.81
CA PRO A 461 -11.74 -3.72 -22.24
C PRO A 461 -11.11 -4.62 -21.16
N GLN A 462 -11.71 -4.68 -19.98
CA GLN A 462 -11.25 -5.61 -18.97
C GLN A 462 -11.24 -7.05 -19.49
N VAL A 463 -11.99 -7.33 -20.57
CA VAL A 463 -11.96 -8.59 -21.30
C VAL A 463 -11.64 -8.35 -22.77
N VAL A 464 -10.49 -8.83 -23.22
CA VAL A 464 -10.11 -8.94 -24.64
C VAL A 464 -10.44 -10.36 -25.11
N ILE A 465 -11.08 -10.47 -26.28
CA ILE A 465 -11.42 -11.75 -26.89
C ILE A 465 -10.79 -11.78 -28.27
N GLY A 466 -9.98 -12.80 -28.55
CA GLY A 466 -9.44 -13.08 -29.87
C GLY A 466 -10.47 -13.71 -30.79
N THR A 467 -9.98 -14.42 -31.79
CA THR A 467 -10.75 -14.94 -32.91
C THR A 467 -10.73 -16.47 -32.92
N VAL A 468 -10.98 -17.06 -34.08
CA VAL A 468 -10.89 -18.52 -34.30
C VAL A 468 -9.73 -18.87 -35.23
N GLU A 469 -8.87 -17.89 -35.50
CA GLU A 469 -7.69 -17.96 -36.34
C GLU A 469 -6.48 -17.53 -35.50
N ASP A 470 -5.26 -17.87 -35.93
CA ASP A 470 -4.02 -17.51 -35.23
C ASP A 470 -3.93 -16.00 -34.89
N ASP A 471 -3.92 -15.70 -33.60
CA ASP A 471 -3.88 -14.37 -33.03
C ASP A 471 -2.54 -14.07 -32.33
N ASN A 472 -1.90 -12.96 -32.71
CA ASN A 472 -0.80 -12.39 -31.92
C ASN A 472 -1.31 -11.28 -31.01
N PHE A 473 -0.92 -11.31 -29.73
CA PHE A 473 -1.15 -10.31 -28.70
C PHE A 473 0.20 -9.95 -28.07
N ASP A 474 0.61 -8.69 -28.13
CA ASP A 474 1.89 -8.25 -27.59
C ASP A 474 1.68 -6.98 -26.75
N SER A 475 1.90 -7.06 -25.45
CA SER A 475 1.64 -5.95 -24.53
C SER A 475 2.60 -4.78 -24.71
N ALA A 476 3.77 -5.00 -25.30
CA ALA A 476 4.73 -3.94 -25.60
C ALA A 476 4.31 -3.10 -26.83
N PHE A 477 3.38 -3.60 -27.64
CA PHE A 477 2.86 -2.90 -28.80
C PHE A 477 1.33 -2.90 -28.74
N SER A 478 0.73 -1.76 -28.40
CA SER A 478 -0.72 -1.61 -28.49
C SER A 478 -1.19 -1.77 -29.94
N ASP A 479 -1.56 -3.00 -30.29
CA ASP A 479 -2.09 -3.35 -31.59
C ASP A 479 -3.59 -3.00 -31.67
N GLU A 480 -4.20 -3.26 -32.83
CA GLU A 480 -5.65 -3.06 -33.03
C GLU A 480 -6.52 -3.98 -32.14
N LYS A 481 -5.92 -4.93 -31.40
CA LYS A 481 -6.65 -5.91 -30.58
C LYS A 481 -6.82 -5.48 -29.12
N MET A 482 -6.33 -4.29 -28.74
CA MET A 482 -6.71 -3.61 -27.50
C MET A 482 -6.28 -4.35 -26.22
N PHE A 483 -5.28 -5.23 -26.31
CA PHE A 483 -4.63 -5.88 -25.17
C PHE A 483 -3.33 -5.15 -24.84
N VAL A 484 -3.13 -4.80 -23.57
CA VAL A 484 -1.94 -4.10 -23.07
C VAL A 484 -1.33 -4.72 -21.83
N GLY A 485 -1.86 -5.85 -21.35
CA GLY A 485 -1.27 -6.57 -20.24
C GLY A 485 -1.36 -5.86 -18.87
N ALA A 486 -2.32 -4.96 -18.65
CA ALA A 486 -2.50 -4.29 -17.35
C ALA A 486 -3.77 -4.79 -16.65
N ALA A 487 -3.65 -5.86 -15.85
CA ALA A 487 -4.76 -6.49 -15.13
C ALA A 487 -5.99 -6.84 -16.00
N GLN A 488 -5.77 -7.22 -17.26
CA GLN A 488 -6.83 -7.58 -18.20
C GLN A 488 -7.10 -9.09 -18.22
N ILE A 489 -8.31 -9.46 -18.64
CA ILE A 489 -8.69 -10.82 -19.02
C ILE A 489 -8.50 -10.96 -20.53
N LEU A 490 -7.68 -11.89 -20.99
CA LEU A 490 -7.50 -12.25 -22.39
C LEU A 490 -8.03 -13.66 -22.63
N LEU A 491 -8.94 -13.81 -23.60
CA LEU A 491 -9.44 -15.10 -24.09
C LEU A 491 -9.06 -15.18 -25.57
N THR A 492 -8.00 -15.91 -25.95
CA THR A 492 -7.51 -15.86 -27.34
C THR A 492 -8.42 -16.63 -28.29
N GLY A 493 -8.91 -17.81 -27.88
CA GLY A 493 -9.98 -18.53 -28.56
C GLY A 493 -9.52 -19.85 -29.16
N SER A 494 -9.56 -19.97 -30.49
CA SER A 494 -9.01 -21.12 -31.20
C SER A 494 -8.00 -20.63 -32.23
N GLY A 495 -7.04 -21.47 -32.59
CA GLY A 495 -5.94 -21.07 -33.47
C GLY A 495 -4.61 -21.13 -32.73
N LYS A 496 -3.50 -20.96 -33.45
CA LYS A 496 -2.17 -20.97 -32.83
C LYS A 496 -1.80 -19.56 -32.41
N ASP A 497 -2.09 -19.26 -31.16
CA ASP A 497 -2.01 -17.92 -30.64
C ASP A 497 -0.64 -17.64 -30.00
N LEU A 498 -0.23 -16.38 -30.10
CA LEU A 498 0.99 -15.85 -29.48
C LEU A 498 0.58 -14.75 -28.51
N VAL A 499 0.96 -14.88 -27.24
CA VAL A 499 0.71 -13.88 -26.20
C VAL A 499 2.03 -13.46 -25.56
N ASP A 500 2.48 -12.24 -25.77
CA ASP A 500 3.63 -11.66 -25.07
C ASP A 500 3.17 -10.62 -24.06
N VAL A 501 3.37 -10.94 -22.78
CA VAL A 501 3.16 -10.04 -21.65
C VAL A 501 4.44 -9.81 -20.84
N SER A 502 5.60 -10.15 -21.39
CA SER A 502 6.87 -10.18 -20.65
C SER A 502 7.40 -8.81 -20.21
N GLN A 503 7.01 -7.73 -20.89
CA GLN A 503 7.57 -6.39 -20.67
C GLN A 503 6.73 -5.50 -19.73
N VAL A 504 5.40 -5.58 -19.81
CA VAL A 504 4.47 -4.69 -19.07
C VAL A 504 3.31 -5.44 -18.40
N GLY A 505 3.35 -6.77 -18.43
CA GLY A 505 2.28 -7.65 -17.98
C GLY A 505 2.24 -7.88 -16.48
N ASP A 506 1.36 -7.20 -15.74
CA ASP A 506 1.09 -7.51 -14.32
C ASP A 506 -0.39 -7.82 -14.06
N GLY A 507 -0.65 -8.86 -13.27
CA GLY A 507 -1.98 -9.18 -12.77
C GLY A 507 -3.02 -9.63 -13.81
N ASN A 508 -2.62 -10.05 -15.01
CA ASN A 508 -3.58 -10.45 -16.06
C ASN A 508 -4.17 -11.84 -15.81
N ARG A 509 -5.32 -12.12 -16.44
CA ARG A 509 -5.85 -13.47 -16.62
C ARG A 509 -5.81 -13.83 -18.10
N ILE A 510 -5.03 -14.82 -18.49
CA ILE A 510 -4.86 -15.26 -19.89
C ILE A 510 -5.41 -16.68 -20.03
N ASP A 511 -6.23 -16.91 -21.05
CA ASP A 511 -6.83 -18.20 -21.41
C ASP A 511 -6.61 -18.39 -22.92
N THR A 512 -5.74 -19.32 -23.33
CA THR A 512 -5.36 -19.47 -24.74
C THR A 512 -6.28 -20.43 -25.52
N GLY A 513 -7.04 -21.25 -24.79
CA GLY A 513 -8.20 -21.94 -25.34
C GLY A 513 -7.83 -23.25 -26.02
N SER A 514 -7.63 -23.27 -27.34
CA SER A 514 -7.43 -24.51 -28.10
C SER A 514 -6.46 -24.36 -29.26
N ASP A 515 -5.79 -25.45 -29.64
CA ASP A 515 -4.64 -25.55 -30.54
C ASP A 515 -3.33 -25.17 -29.82
N ASN A 516 -2.20 -25.20 -30.55
CA ASN A 516 -0.88 -25.05 -29.94
C ASN A 516 -0.47 -23.57 -29.85
N ASP A 517 -0.44 -23.05 -28.64
CA ASP A 517 -0.21 -21.65 -28.32
C ASP A 517 1.20 -21.38 -27.77
N THR A 518 1.59 -20.11 -27.76
CA THR A 518 2.84 -19.66 -27.17
C THR A 518 2.62 -18.44 -26.29
N VAL A 519 3.07 -18.49 -25.04
CA VAL A 519 2.92 -17.39 -24.08
C VAL A 519 4.27 -16.98 -23.51
N PHE A 520 4.59 -15.68 -23.52
CA PHE A 520 5.71 -15.07 -22.81
C PHE A 520 5.15 -14.32 -21.60
N ALA A 521 5.31 -14.91 -20.41
CA ALA A 521 4.71 -14.41 -19.18
C ALA A 521 5.45 -13.20 -18.61
N GLY A 522 4.67 -12.26 -18.08
CA GLY A 522 5.12 -11.15 -17.24
C GLY A 522 5.09 -11.55 -15.77
N THR A 523 4.66 -10.66 -14.89
CA THR A 523 4.63 -10.85 -13.44
C THR A 523 3.20 -11.08 -12.93
N ASN A 524 3.02 -11.90 -11.89
CA ASN A 524 1.75 -12.16 -11.18
C ASN A 524 0.51 -12.48 -12.06
N ASN A 525 0.68 -13.06 -13.24
CA ASN A 525 -0.45 -13.39 -14.11
C ASN A 525 -1.09 -14.73 -13.70
N ARG A 526 -2.37 -14.90 -14.02
CA ARG A 526 -3.05 -16.19 -14.05
C ARG A 526 -3.15 -16.65 -15.50
N ILE A 527 -2.47 -17.73 -15.86
CA ILE A 527 -2.36 -18.23 -17.24
C ILE A 527 -2.97 -19.63 -17.31
N ILE A 528 -3.83 -19.84 -18.30
CA ILE A 528 -4.47 -21.11 -18.62
C ILE A 528 -4.16 -21.35 -20.10
N LEU A 529 -3.42 -22.40 -20.44
CA LEU A 529 -3.02 -22.68 -21.82
C LEU A 529 -4.20 -23.33 -22.57
N GLY A 530 -4.65 -24.53 -22.20
CA GLY A 530 -5.90 -25.08 -22.72
C GLY A 530 -5.71 -26.43 -23.41
N GLU A 531 -6.37 -26.65 -24.54
CA GLU A 531 -6.19 -27.87 -25.33
C GLU A 531 -5.10 -27.67 -26.40
N GLY A 532 -3.98 -28.38 -26.38
CA GLY A 532 -2.93 -28.21 -27.40
C GLY A 532 -1.56 -28.62 -26.89
N ASP A 533 -0.54 -28.68 -27.74
CA ASP A 533 0.85 -28.77 -27.23
C ASP A 533 1.41 -27.36 -27.10
N ASP A 534 1.32 -26.77 -25.92
CA ASP A 534 1.57 -25.34 -25.68
C ASP A 534 3.00 -25.05 -25.21
N ILE A 535 3.44 -23.79 -25.38
CA ILE A 535 4.76 -23.32 -24.95
C ILE A 535 4.62 -22.07 -24.09
N LEU A 536 5.01 -22.16 -22.82
CA LEU A 536 5.06 -21.02 -21.90
C LEU A 536 6.51 -20.66 -21.55
N PHE A 537 6.86 -19.38 -21.66
CA PHE A 537 8.10 -18.79 -21.20
C PHE A 537 7.86 -17.92 -19.96
N ALA A 538 8.35 -18.34 -18.79
CA ALA A 538 8.09 -17.67 -17.50
C ALA A 538 9.34 -17.18 -16.75
N GLY A 539 10.49 -17.06 -17.42
CA GLY A 539 11.76 -16.68 -16.79
C GLY A 539 12.36 -15.35 -17.21
N TYR A 540 11.66 -14.51 -17.99
CA TYR A 540 12.13 -13.15 -18.33
C TYR A 540 11.69 -12.08 -17.33
N SER A 541 10.64 -12.32 -16.56
CA SER A 541 10.06 -11.33 -15.64
C SER A 541 10.39 -11.66 -14.18
N GLU A 542 9.81 -10.92 -13.24
CA GLU A 542 9.93 -11.21 -11.81
C GLU A 542 9.26 -12.54 -11.43
N GLY A 543 8.34 -13.08 -12.23
CA GLY A 543 7.65 -14.36 -11.97
C GLY A 543 6.33 -14.19 -11.20
N GLY A 544 6.04 -15.09 -10.25
CA GLY A 544 4.80 -15.02 -9.47
C GLY A 544 3.54 -15.47 -10.21
N ASN A 545 3.69 -16.04 -11.41
CA ASN A 545 2.56 -16.45 -12.24
C ASN A 545 1.88 -17.72 -11.68
N ARG A 546 0.58 -17.85 -11.88
CA ARG A 546 -0.23 -19.06 -11.62
C ARG A 546 -0.64 -19.67 -12.95
N ILE A 547 -0.14 -20.85 -13.25
CA ILE A 547 -0.15 -21.46 -14.57
C ILE A 547 -0.93 -22.78 -14.52
N THR A 548 -1.75 -23.02 -15.52
CA THR A 548 -2.45 -24.29 -15.76
C THR A 548 -2.22 -24.66 -17.23
N GLY A 549 -1.62 -25.82 -17.50
CA GLY A 549 -1.38 -26.33 -18.85
C GLY A 549 -2.65 -26.86 -19.51
N ASN A 550 -3.40 -27.69 -18.78
CA ASN A 550 -4.52 -28.52 -19.22
C ASN A 550 -4.12 -29.69 -20.15
N GLU A 551 -4.79 -29.87 -21.29
CA GLU A 551 -4.64 -31.07 -22.13
C GLU A 551 -3.58 -30.84 -23.20
N GLY A 552 -2.46 -31.55 -23.13
CA GLY A 552 -1.35 -31.23 -24.02
C GLY A 552 -0.08 -31.99 -23.73
N ASN A 553 0.91 -31.89 -24.62
CA ASN A 553 2.31 -32.07 -24.25
C ASN A 553 2.95 -30.68 -24.09
N ASP A 554 2.77 -30.08 -22.93
CA ASP A 554 3.10 -28.68 -22.69
C ASP A 554 4.56 -28.47 -22.31
N GLN A 555 5.08 -27.30 -22.65
CA GLN A 555 6.46 -26.90 -22.36
C GLN A 555 6.51 -25.67 -21.46
N PHE A 556 7.06 -25.85 -20.26
CA PHE A 556 7.21 -24.77 -19.28
C PHE A 556 8.67 -24.33 -19.20
N TRP A 557 9.05 -23.27 -19.89
CA TRP A 557 10.39 -22.71 -19.91
C TRP A 557 10.58 -21.73 -18.75
N LEU A 558 11.35 -22.14 -17.74
CA LEU A 558 11.50 -21.41 -16.48
C LEU A 558 12.76 -20.54 -16.41
N ILE A 559 13.73 -20.79 -17.30
CA ILE A 559 14.96 -20.02 -17.42
C ILE A 559 15.20 -19.74 -18.91
N GLN A 560 15.47 -18.50 -19.25
CA GLN A 560 15.74 -18.03 -20.62
C GLN A 560 17.00 -17.16 -20.69
N ASP A 561 17.41 -16.55 -19.57
CA ASP A 561 18.70 -15.90 -19.39
C ASP A 561 19.17 -16.17 -17.95
N ILE A 562 20.40 -16.67 -17.82
CA ILE A 562 20.99 -16.99 -16.52
C ILE A 562 21.23 -15.78 -15.63
N ASN A 563 21.31 -14.58 -16.22
CA ASN A 563 21.50 -13.33 -15.49
C ASN A 563 20.17 -12.74 -15.01
N GLN A 564 19.04 -13.36 -15.36
CA GLN A 564 17.69 -12.87 -15.09
C GLN A 564 16.81 -14.05 -14.69
N LEU A 565 16.92 -14.47 -13.42
CA LEU A 565 16.03 -15.47 -12.84
C LEU A 565 14.78 -14.80 -12.25
N PRO A 566 13.60 -15.47 -12.30
CA PRO A 566 12.41 -15.03 -11.58
C PRO A 566 12.69 -14.83 -10.09
N SER A 567 12.47 -13.63 -9.58
CA SER A 567 12.57 -13.28 -8.15
C SER A 567 11.39 -13.81 -7.32
N LEU A 568 10.28 -14.13 -7.97
CA LEU A 568 9.05 -14.70 -7.44
C LEU A 568 8.81 -16.07 -8.07
N VAL A 569 8.38 -17.04 -7.25
CA VAL A 569 8.10 -18.42 -7.67
C VAL A 569 6.91 -18.45 -8.64
N ASN A 570 7.07 -19.13 -9.77
CA ASN A 570 5.97 -19.47 -10.67
C ASN A 570 5.28 -20.77 -10.23
N TYR A 571 3.95 -20.80 -10.24
CA TYR A 571 3.14 -21.89 -9.72
C TYR A 571 2.45 -22.63 -10.86
N ILE A 572 2.80 -23.89 -11.12
CA ILE A 572 2.23 -24.72 -12.20
C ILE A 572 1.30 -25.77 -11.59
N SER A 573 0.01 -25.70 -11.90
CA SER A 573 -1.03 -26.37 -11.11
C SER A 573 -1.37 -27.81 -11.51
N ASP A 574 -1.00 -28.25 -12.72
CA ASP A 574 -1.47 -29.51 -13.31
C ASP A 574 -0.44 -30.21 -14.20
N PHE A 575 0.85 -29.91 -14.01
CA PHE A 575 1.94 -30.54 -14.79
C PHE A 575 1.82 -32.07 -14.83
N ASN A 576 1.69 -32.61 -16.05
CA ASN A 576 1.58 -34.02 -16.33
C ASN A 576 2.94 -34.62 -16.70
N PRO A 577 3.56 -35.45 -15.84
CA PRO A 577 4.92 -35.92 -16.08
C PRO A 577 5.06 -37.00 -17.16
N ASP A 578 3.95 -37.52 -17.68
CA ASP A 578 3.99 -38.46 -18.80
C ASP A 578 4.09 -37.73 -20.16
N ASP A 579 3.66 -36.46 -20.23
CA ASP A 579 3.48 -35.70 -21.47
C ASP A 579 4.27 -34.38 -21.48
N ASP A 580 4.27 -33.63 -20.37
CA ASP A 580 4.84 -32.29 -20.26
C ASP A 580 6.35 -32.27 -19.95
N VAL A 581 6.98 -31.14 -20.29
CA VAL A 581 8.41 -30.90 -20.03
C VAL A 581 8.69 -29.52 -19.41
N ILE A 582 9.76 -29.46 -18.64
CA ILE A 582 10.31 -28.23 -18.05
C ILE A 582 11.57 -27.86 -18.82
N GLY A 583 11.64 -26.63 -19.29
CA GLY A 583 12.72 -26.13 -20.12
C GLY A 583 13.65 -25.15 -19.43
N PHE A 584 14.95 -25.33 -19.63
CA PHE A 584 15.96 -24.29 -19.39
C PHE A 584 16.66 -23.93 -20.69
N MET A 585 16.55 -22.67 -21.09
CA MET A 585 17.08 -22.13 -22.33
C MET A 585 18.20 -21.12 -22.06
N ASN A 586 19.24 -21.13 -22.89
CA ASN A 586 20.40 -20.21 -22.82
C ASN A 586 21.08 -20.12 -21.44
N SER A 587 20.86 -21.09 -20.56
CA SER A 587 21.50 -21.17 -19.25
C SER A 587 22.90 -21.79 -19.32
N GLY A 588 23.16 -22.60 -20.34
CA GLY A 588 24.33 -23.49 -20.36
C GLY A 588 24.25 -24.61 -19.32
N PHE A 589 23.07 -24.82 -18.71
CA PHE A 589 22.82 -25.95 -17.81
C PHE A 589 22.70 -27.26 -18.58
N SER A 590 22.99 -28.33 -17.86
CA SER A 590 22.78 -29.71 -18.28
C SER A 590 22.33 -30.56 -17.09
N LEU A 591 21.98 -31.81 -17.36
CA LEU A 591 21.67 -32.78 -16.31
C LEU A 591 22.88 -33.04 -15.37
N GLU A 592 24.11 -32.84 -15.85
CA GLU A 592 25.32 -33.02 -15.03
C GLU A 592 25.46 -31.93 -13.95
N ASP A 593 24.78 -30.79 -14.12
CA ASP A 593 24.85 -29.64 -13.20
C ASP A 593 23.83 -29.71 -12.06
N LYS A 594 22.94 -30.71 -12.08
CA LYS A 594 21.91 -30.92 -11.07
C LYS A 594 22.51 -31.08 -9.67
N GLY A 595 21.94 -30.40 -8.67
CA GLY A 595 22.42 -30.31 -7.30
C GLY A 595 23.57 -29.31 -7.10
N SER A 596 24.00 -28.61 -8.15
CA SER A 596 25.03 -27.57 -8.05
C SER A 596 24.60 -26.22 -8.63
N LEU A 597 24.05 -26.19 -9.85
CA LEU A 597 23.58 -24.96 -10.51
C LEU A 597 22.07 -24.87 -10.53
N TRP A 598 21.40 -26.01 -10.57
CA TRP A 598 19.95 -26.12 -10.49
C TRP A 598 19.59 -27.42 -9.78
N ASP A 599 18.39 -27.51 -9.22
CA ASP A 599 17.88 -28.75 -8.65
C ASP A 599 16.36 -28.78 -8.69
N TYR A 600 15.79 -29.94 -8.38
CA TYR A 600 14.38 -30.04 -8.01
C TYR A 600 14.20 -30.97 -6.81
N GLU A 601 13.26 -30.63 -5.94
CA GLU A 601 12.96 -31.38 -4.73
C GLU A 601 11.46 -31.66 -4.63
N GLN A 602 11.10 -32.88 -4.23
CA GLN A 602 9.71 -33.19 -3.86
C GLN A 602 9.45 -32.70 -2.44
N VAL A 603 8.55 -31.73 -2.30
CA VAL A 603 8.09 -31.18 -1.03
C VAL A 603 6.59 -31.44 -0.90
N GLY A 604 6.22 -32.38 -0.02
CA GLY A 604 4.83 -32.86 0.05
C GLY A 604 4.39 -33.50 -1.26
N ASN A 605 3.30 -33.02 -1.85
CA ASN A 605 2.82 -33.45 -3.16
C ASN A 605 3.36 -32.59 -4.32
N ASN A 606 4.20 -31.59 -4.02
CA ASN A 606 4.67 -30.62 -5.00
C ASN A 606 6.14 -30.83 -5.35
N ILE A 607 6.55 -30.34 -6.51
CA ILE A 607 7.95 -30.27 -6.91
C ILE A 607 8.39 -28.81 -6.87
N ILE A 608 9.40 -28.51 -6.06
CA ILE A 608 10.09 -27.22 -6.08
C ILE A 608 11.26 -27.31 -7.05
N ILE A 609 11.40 -26.33 -7.93
CA ILE A 609 12.49 -26.20 -8.88
C ILE A 609 13.31 -24.97 -8.50
N SER A 610 14.61 -25.15 -8.38
CA SER A 610 15.53 -24.10 -7.96
C SER A 610 16.70 -23.95 -8.92
N ALA A 611 17.20 -22.72 -9.08
CA ALA A 611 18.44 -22.40 -9.77
C ALA A 611 19.30 -21.49 -8.89
N PHE A 612 20.59 -21.80 -8.77
CA PHE A 612 21.53 -21.11 -7.88
C PHE A 612 21.07 -20.97 -6.41
N GLY A 613 20.27 -21.93 -5.94
CA GLY A 613 19.70 -21.91 -4.58
C GLY A 613 18.48 -21.01 -4.41
N GLN A 614 17.98 -20.42 -5.50
CA GLN A 614 16.74 -19.64 -5.55
C GLN A 614 15.63 -20.50 -6.14
N GLU A 615 14.48 -20.54 -5.47
CA GLU A 615 13.26 -21.19 -6.00
C GLU A 615 12.70 -20.34 -7.15
N ILE A 616 12.44 -20.98 -8.28
CA ILE A 616 11.95 -20.31 -9.50
C ILE A 616 10.58 -20.84 -9.93
N ALA A 617 10.23 -22.07 -9.54
CA ALA A 617 8.90 -22.62 -9.76
C ALA A 617 8.52 -23.68 -8.75
N GLU A 618 7.22 -23.85 -8.56
CA GLU A 618 6.58 -24.92 -7.80
C GLU A 618 5.50 -25.58 -8.67
N LEU A 619 5.56 -26.90 -8.80
CA LEU A 619 4.58 -27.70 -9.54
C LEU A 619 3.70 -28.45 -8.54
N PHE A 620 2.39 -28.29 -8.64
CA PHE A 620 1.45 -28.85 -7.67
C PHE A 620 1.07 -30.29 -7.97
N ASN A 621 0.95 -31.09 -6.90
CA ASN A 621 0.37 -32.42 -6.93
C ASN A 621 0.87 -33.33 -8.05
N THR A 622 2.18 -33.29 -8.29
CA THR A 622 2.85 -34.03 -9.36
C THR A 622 4.19 -34.57 -8.90
N SER A 623 4.83 -35.34 -9.78
CA SER A 623 6.18 -35.85 -9.59
C SER A 623 6.96 -35.69 -10.87
N VAL A 624 8.23 -35.32 -10.81
CA VAL A 624 9.09 -35.24 -12.00
C VAL A 624 10.29 -36.15 -11.90
N THR A 625 10.81 -36.53 -13.06
CA THR A 625 12.08 -37.24 -13.20
C THR A 625 13.02 -36.43 -14.08
N ASP A 626 14.30 -36.81 -14.09
CA ASP A 626 15.31 -36.18 -14.93
C ASP A 626 14.93 -36.15 -16.43
N THR A 627 14.05 -37.04 -16.90
CA THR A 627 13.59 -37.05 -18.30
C THR A 627 12.56 -35.97 -18.61
N ASN A 628 11.95 -35.33 -17.61
CA ASN A 628 11.03 -34.21 -17.79
C ASN A 628 11.75 -32.89 -18.05
N PHE A 629 13.08 -32.83 -17.87
CA PHE A 629 13.85 -31.60 -18.06
C PHE A 629 14.51 -31.58 -19.44
N VAL A 630 14.27 -30.50 -20.17
CA VAL A 630 14.88 -30.22 -21.48
C VAL A 630 15.78 -29.00 -21.40
N PHE A 631 16.93 -29.06 -22.07
CA PHE A 631 17.97 -28.02 -22.05
C PHE A 631 18.22 -27.56 -23.49
N ALA A 632 18.15 -26.26 -23.73
CA ALA A 632 18.27 -25.66 -25.07
C ALA A 632 19.33 -24.56 -25.16
#